data_AF-A0A925G1T7-F1
#
_entry.id   AF-A0A925G1T7-F1
#
_cell.length_a   1.000
_cell.length_b   1.000
_cell.length_c   1.000
_cell.angle_alpha   90.00
_cell.angle_beta   90.00
_cell.angle_gamma   90.00
#
_symmetry.space_group_name_H-M   'P 1'
#
loop_
_entity.id
_entity.type
_entity.pdbx_description
1 polymer ?
#
loop_
_entity_poly.entity_id
_entity_poly.type
_entity_poly.pdbx_seq_one_letter_code
_entity_poly.pdbx_strand_id
1 'polypeptide(L)'
;MKDEQFDELSQFSPDPFINLGIENEILRLRLSAELGGVYELTTELPPEVENHFLRSILAFERRFAEARRLKLYDLIGRPVFEPGVNLGEDAVKEALVRIKTILAGNDIVVEFIRPRDDR
;
A
#
# COMPACT_ATOMS: atom_id res chain seq x y z
N MET A 1 7.94 20.96 6.85
CA MET A 1 7.32 22.16 7.42
C MET A 1 5.96 21.94 8.08
N LYS A 2 5.09 20.97 7.68
CA LYS A 2 3.80 20.76 8.37
C LYS A 2 3.82 19.71 9.50
N ASP A 3 4.81 18.81 9.53
CA ASP A 3 4.86 17.75 10.55
C ASP A 3 5.50 18.20 11.87
N GLU A 4 6.50 19.10 11.81
CA GLU A 4 7.19 19.63 13.01
C GLU A 4 6.27 20.47 13.92
N GLN A 5 5.23 21.10 13.37
CA GLN A 5 4.29 21.90 14.16
C GLN A 5 3.34 21.06 15.04
N PHE A 6 3.22 19.74 14.81
CA PHE A 6 2.36 18.87 15.61
C PHE A 6 3.10 18.14 16.73
N ASP A 7 4.40 17.89 16.58
CA ASP A 7 5.22 17.33 17.67
C ASP A 7 5.31 18.32 18.86
N GLU A 8 5.18 19.63 18.62
CA GLU A 8 5.10 20.65 19.68
C GLU A 8 3.78 20.66 20.47
N LEU A 9 2.73 19.97 19.99
CA LEU A 9 1.47 19.83 20.71
C LEU A 9 1.51 18.71 21.76
N SER A 10 2.57 17.91 21.84
CA SER A 10 2.61 16.63 22.56
C SER A 10 2.69 16.71 24.10
N GLN A 11 2.66 17.89 24.71
CA GLN A 11 2.76 18.04 26.17
C GLN A 11 1.48 18.62 26.79
N PHE A 12 0.38 17.88 26.66
CA PHE A 12 -0.91 18.24 27.24
C PHE A 12 -1.05 17.84 28.72
N SER A 13 -0.21 16.90 29.17
CA SER A 13 -0.16 16.37 30.52
C SER A 13 1.29 16.13 30.96
N PRO A 14 1.60 16.22 32.27
CA PRO A 14 2.87 15.74 32.80
C PRO A 14 3.01 14.21 32.73
N ASP A 15 1.92 13.49 32.51
CA ASP A 15 1.92 12.03 32.32
C ASP A 15 2.14 11.68 30.83
N PRO A 16 3.26 11.01 30.49
CA PRO A 16 3.56 10.59 29.12
C PRO A 16 2.50 9.65 28.53
N PHE A 17 1.85 8.81 29.36
CA PHE A 17 0.85 7.86 28.90
C PHE A 17 -0.43 8.58 28.43
N ILE A 18 -0.82 9.64 29.13
CA ILE A 18 -1.96 10.49 28.74
C ILE A 18 -1.66 11.20 27.43
N ASN A 19 -0.44 11.74 27.26
CA ASN A 19 -0.04 12.39 26.01
C ASN A 19 -0.12 11.44 24.81
N LEU A 20 0.33 10.19 25.00
CA LEU A 20 0.31 9.17 23.95
C LEU A 20 -1.12 8.80 23.52
N GLY A 21 -2.04 8.69 24.48
CA GLY A 21 -3.46 8.48 24.20
C GLY A 21 -4.08 9.64 23.40
N ILE A 22 -3.73 10.89 23.76
CA ILE A 22 -4.19 12.08 23.03
C ILE A 22 -3.61 12.09 21.61
N GLU A 23 -2.34 11.73 21.45
CA GLU A 23 -1.68 11.66 20.15
C GLU A 23 -2.36 10.63 19.23
N ASN A 24 -2.70 9.45 19.76
CA ASN A 24 -3.42 8.42 19.01
C ASN A 24 -4.80 8.93 18.55
N GLU A 25 -5.53 9.65 19.41
CA GLU A 25 -6.81 10.25 19.03
C GLU A 25 -6.66 11.26 17.89
N ILE A 26 -5.65 12.12 17.97
CA ILE A 26 -5.36 13.10 16.91
C ILE A 26 -5.02 12.38 15.60
N LEU A 27 -4.20 11.33 15.65
CA LEU A 27 -3.84 10.55 14.47
C LEU A 27 -5.05 9.84 13.86
N ARG A 28 -5.98 9.30 14.67
CA ARG A 28 -7.23 8.70 14.19
C ARG A 28 -8.11 9.73 13.48
N LEU A 29 -8.36 10.87 14.13
CA LEU A 29 -9.14 11.96 13.54
C LEU A 29 -8.53 12.43 12.21
N ARG A 30 -7.20 12.52 12.16
CA ARG A 30 -6.48 12.90 10.95
C ARG A 30 -6.65 11.89 9.83
N LEU A 31 -6.46 10.60 10.11
CA LEU A 31 -6.64 9.53 9.12
C LEU A 31 -8.09 9.52 8.59
N SER A 32 -9.07 9.69 9.47
CA SER A 32 -10.49 9.77 9.06
C SER A 32 -10.77 11.02 8.22
N ALA A 33 -10.23 12.17 8.57
CA ALA A 33 -10.45 13.42 7.85
C ALA A 33 -9.74 13.47 6.49
N GLU A 34 -8.48 13.01 6.43
CA GLU A 34 -7.66 13.08 5.21
C GLU A 34 -7.98 11.94 4.22
N LEU A 35 -8.29 10.74 4.71
CA LEU A 35 -8.42 9.54 3.88
C LEU A 35 -9.84 8.96 3.85
N GLY A 36 -10.76 9.50 4.64
CA GLY A 36 -12.15 9.02 4.70
C GLY A 36 -12.31 7.64 5.37
N GLY A 37 -11.27 7.13 6.03
CA GLY A 37 -11.29 5.84 6.70
C GLY A 37 -12.05 5.88 8.03
N VAL A 38 -12.92 4.89 8.26
CA VAL A 38 -13.44 4.60 9.60
C VAL A 38 -12.47 3.66 10.28
N TYR A 39 -11.85 4.11 11.36
CA TYR A 39 -10.91 3.30 12.12
C TYR A 39 -11.65 2.61 13.27
N GLU A 40 -11.86 1.30 13.12
CA GLU A 40 -12.40 0.45 14.19
C GLU A 40 -11.31 -0.51 14.66
N LEU A 41 -10.82 -0.29 15.87
CA LEU A 41 -10.00 -1.28 16.57
C LEU A 41 -10.94 -2.33 17.17
N THR A 42 -10.83 -3.56 16.69
CA THR A 42 -11.57 -4.70 17.23
C THR A 42 -10.98 -5.22 18.55
N THR A 43 -9.78 -4.76 18.93
CA THR A 43 -9.08 -5.10 20.18
C THR A 43 -8.35 -3.89 20.74
N GLU A 44 -8.31 -3.75 22.05
CA GLU A 44 -7.50 -2.74 22.73
C GLU A 44 -6.00 -3.05 22.53
N LEU A 45 -5.30 -2.18 21.80
CA LEU A 45 -3.85 -2.25 21.62
C LEU A 45 -3.17 -1.42 22.71
N PRO A 46 -1.94 -1.79 23.14
CA PRO A 46 -1.10 -0.89 23.92
C PRO A 46 -0.93 0.45 23.19
N PRO A 47 -1.03 1.61 23.88
CA PRO A 47 -1.01 2.91 23.22
C PRO A 47 0.22 3.15 22.33
N GLU A 48 1.37 2.60 22.69
CA GLU A 48 2.61 2.69 21.91
C GLU A 48 2.49 1.94 20.58
N VAL A 49 1.84 0.77 20.60
CA VAL A 49 1.65 -0.06 19.41
C VAL A 49 0.64 0.60 18.47
N GLU A 50 -0.46 1.11 19.01
CA GLU A 50 -1.44 1.88 18.24
C GLU A 50 -0.78 3.11 17.60
N ASN A 51 0.02 3.86 18.36
CA ASN A 51 0.71 5.04 17.85
C ASN A 51 1.60 4.71 16.65
N HIS A 52 2.46 3.70 16.81
CA HIS A 52 3.35 3.23 15.74
C HIS A 52 2.58 2.77 14.51
N PHE A 53 1.47 2.06 14.70
CA PHE A 53 0.60 1.63 13.61
C PHE A 53 0.01 2.84 12.87
N LEU A 54 -0.63 3.77 13.58
CA LEU A 54 -1.29 4.94 12.98
C LEU A 54 -0.29 5.82 12.22
N ARG A 55 0.91 6.06 12.79
CA ARG A 55 2.00 6.78 12.12
C ARG A 55 2.46 6.05 10.85
N SER A 56 2.55 4.72 10.89
CA SER A 56 2.94 3.91 9.73
C SER A 56 1.94 3.99 8.59
N ILE A 57 0.63 3.92 8.90
CA ILE A 57 -0.44 4.08 7.91
C ILE A 57 -0.38 5.46 7.28
N LEU A 58 -0.29 6.51 8.10
CA LEU A 58 -0.23 7.89 7.59
C LEU A 58 0.99 8.11 6.68
N ALA A 59 2.15 7.58 7.07
CA ALA A 59 3.36 7.65 6.26
C ALA A 59 3.22 6.89 4.94
N PHE A 60 2.61 5.71 4.94
CA PHE A 60 2.33 4.94 3.74
C PHE A 60 1.42 5.71 2.78
N GLU A 61 0.30 6.22 3.28
CA GLU A 61 -0.73 6.89 2.48
C GLU A 61 -0.20 8.17 1.83
N ARG A 62 0.59 8.96 2.55
CA ARG A 62 1.27 10.13 1.98
C ARG A 62 2.24 9.75 0.88
N ARG A 63 3.09 8.73 1.13
CA ARG A 63 4.02 8.23 0.12
C ARG A 63 3.30 7.70 -1.10
N PHE A 64 2.14 7.06 -0.92
CA PHE A 64 1.31 6.56 -1.99
C PHE A 64 0.68 7.70 -2.80
N ALA A 65 0.15 8.74 -2.13
CA ALA A 65 -0.41 9.92 -2.77
C ALA A 65 0.62 10.70 -3.61
N GLU A 66 1.87 10.76 -3.14
CA GLU A 66 2.98 11.43 -3.83
C GLU A 66 3.73 10.52 -4.82
N ALA A 67 3.46 9.21 -4.82
CA ALA A 67 4.19 8.26 -5.64
C ALA A 67 4.02 8.54 -7.13
N ARG A 68 5.15 8.64 -7.84
CA ARG A 68 5.13 8.77 -9.30
C ARG A 68 4.51 7.53 -9.92
N ARG A 69 3.45 7.71 -10.69
CA ARG A 69 2.89 6.64 -11.52
C ARG A 69 3.83 6.34 -12.70
N LEU A 70 4.12 5.06 -12.89
CA LEU A 70 4.93 4.56 -13.99
C LEU A 70 4.10 3.57 -14.82
N LYS A 71 4.29 3.55 -16.14
CA LYS A 71 3.73 2.49 -16.96
C LYS A 71 4.48 1.19 -16.68
N LEU A 72 3.73 0.14 -16.32
CA LEU A 72 4.30 -1.20 -16.15
C LEU A 72 5.09 -1.64 -17.39
N TYR A 73 4.60 -1.30 -18.59
CA TYR A 73 5.28 -1.57 -19.86
C TYR A 73 6.71 -1.02 -19.91
N ASP A 74 6.93 0.21 -19.42
CA ASP A 74 8.25 0.82 -19.37
C ASP A 74 9.11 0.16 -18.28
N LEU A 75 8.51 -0.18 -17.13
CA LEU A 75 9.19 -0.83 -16.01
C LEU A 75 9.82 -2.16 -16.41
N ILE A 76 9.08 -2.98 -17.15
CA ILE A 76 9.49 -4.34 -17.52
C ILE A 76 10.34 -4.40 -18.81
N GLY A 77 10.84 -3.26 -19.29
CA GLY A 77 11.74 -3.19 -20.44
C GLY A 77 11.06 -3.25 -21.81
N ARG A 78 9.79 -2.88 -21.92
CA ARG A 78 9.02 -2.77 -23.18
C ARG A 78 9.03 -4.04 -24.04
N PRO A 79 8.63 -5.20 -23.49
CA PRO A 79 8.63 -6.45 -24.24
C PRO A 79 7.65 -6.41 -25.43
N VAL A 80 7.92 -7.22 -26.45
CA VAL A 80 7.02 -7.34 -27.60
C VAL A 80 5.80 -8.19 -27.22
N PHE A 81 4.61 -7.65 -27.48
CA PHE A 81 3.34 -8.34 -27.32
C PHE A 81 2.70 -8.57 -28.68
N GLU A 82 2.49 -9.84 -29.00
CA GLU A 82 1.74 -10.24 -30.18
C GLU A 82 0.24 -10.20 -29.87
N PRO A 83 -0.61 -9.67 -30.77
CA PRO A 83 -2.05 -9.77 -30.62
C PRO A 83 -2.50 -11.22 -30.49
N GLY A 84 -3.36 -11.53 -29.52
CA GLY A 84 -3.81 -12.90 -29.26
C GLY A 84 -4.47 -13.58 -30.46
N VAL A 85 -5.10 -12.81 -31.36
CA VAL A 85 -5.68 -13.32 -32.62
C VAL A 85 -4.66 -13.91 -33.59
N ASN A 86 -3.38 -13.55 -33.44
CA ASN A 86 -2.28 -14.05 -34.25
C ASN A 86 -1.54 -15.22 -33.58
N LEU A 87 -1.91 -15.57 -32.34
CA LEU A 87 -1.28 -16.65 -31.57
C LEU A 87 -2.15 -17.91 -31.64
N GLY A 88 -1.54 -19.02 -32.05
CA GLY A 88 -2.11 -20.36 -31.84
C GLY A 88 -2.11 -20.73 -30.35
N GLU A 89 -2.85 -21.76 -29.97
CA GLU A 89 -3.03 -22.17 -28.56
C GLU A 89 -1.70 -22.40 -27.81
N ASP A 90 -0.75 -23.09 -28.45
CA ASP A 90 0.57 -23.34 -27.84
C ASP A 90 1.40 -22.06 -27.73
N ALA A 91 1.32 -21.18 -28.72
CA ALA A 91 2.01 -19.89 -28.70
C ALA A 91 1.46 -18.96 -27.60
N VAL A 92 0.18 -19.07 -27.25
CA VAL A 92 -0.40 -18.37 -26.09
C VAL A 92 0.21 -18.88 -24.78
N LYS A 93 0.36 -20.20 -24.62
CA LYS A 93 0.98 -20.78 -23.42
C LYS A 93 2.43 -20.31 -23.26
N GLU A 94 3.21 -20.32 -24.34
CA GLU A 94 4.59 -19.82 -24.35
C GLU A 94 4.67 -18.32 -24.06
N ALA A 95 3.80 -17.52 -24.67
CA ALA A 95 3.74 -16.08 -24.43
C ALA A 95 3.41 -15.76 -22.96
N LEU A 96 2.53 -16.55 -22.33
CA LEU A 96 2.19 -16.43 -20.92
C LEU A 96 3.39 -16.76 -20.01
N VAL A 97 4.12 -17.84 -20.29
CA VAL A 97 5.34 -18.20 -19.54
C VAL A 97 6.38 -17.09 -19.66
N ARG A 98 6.58 -16.55 -20.87
CA ARG A 98 7.53 -15.45 -21.13
C ARG A 98 7.19 -14.21 -20.30
N ILE A 99 5.93 -13.74 -20.34
CA ILE A 99 5.57 -12.53 -19.60
C ILE A 99 5.64 -12.73 -18.08
N LYS A 100 5.26 -13.89 -17.57
CA LYS A 100 5.41 -14.22 -16.13
C LYS A 100 6.87 -14.20 -15.70
N THR A 101 7.78 -14.70 -16.54
CA THR A 101 9.22 -14.68 -16.26
C THR A 101 9.75 -13.24 -16.20
N ILE A 102 9.33 -12.39 -17.13
CA ILE A 102 9.72 -10.97 -17.16
C ILE A 102 9.21 -10.23 -15.92
N LEU A 103 7.95 -10.47 -15.54
CA LEU A 103 7.33 -9.86 -14.35
C LEU A 103 8.05 -10.33 -13.07
N ALA A 104 8.30 -11.63 -12.95
CA ALA A 104 9.00 -12.19 -11.79
C ALA A 104 10.43 -11.63 -11.65
N GLY A 105 11.14 -11.42 -12.76
CA GLY A 105 12.45 -10.75 -12.76
C GLY A 105 12.42 -9.28 -12.33
N ASN A 106 11.24 -8.68 -12.20
CA ASN A 106 11.01 -7.33 -11.67
C ASN A 106 10.24 -7.35 -10.34
N ASP A 107 10.26 -8.47 -9.62
CA ASP A 107 9.55 -8.67 -8.33
C ASP A 107 8.03 -8.47 -8.42
N ILE A 108 7.45 -8.72 -9.60
CA ILE A 108 6.01 -8.64 -9.84
C ILE A 108 5.46 -10.04 -10.07
N VAL A 109 4.51 -10.44 -9.24
CA VAL A 109 3.82 -11.72 -9.36
C VAL A 109 2.36 -11.48 -9.71
N VAL A 110 1.87 -12.22 -10.70
CA VAL A 110 0.45 -12.20 -11.10
C VAL A 110 -0.12 -13.60 -10.91
N GLU A 111 -1.04 -13.71 -9.97
CA GLU A 111 -1.74 -14.94 -9.62
C GLU A 111 -3.25 -14.74 -9.62
N PHE A 112 -3.97 -15.85 -9.65
CA PHE A 112 -5.42 -15.87 -9.62
C PHE A 112 -5.88 -16.27 -8.22
N ILE A 113 -6.80 -15.48 -7.65
CA ILE A 113 -7.37 -15.73 -6.32
C ILE A 113 -8.31 -16.95 -6.31
N ARG A 114 -8.69 -17.46 -7.49
CA ARG A 114 -9.61 -18.59 -7.64
C ARG A 114 -9.00 -19.69 -8.53
N PRO A 115 -9.45 -20.94 -8.38
CA PRO A 115 -9.07 -22.02 -9.28
C PRO A 115 -9.40 -21.66 -10.72
N ARG A 116 -8.49 -21.98 -11.63
CA ARG A 116 -8.71 -21.80 -13.07
C ARG A 116 -9.75 -22.82 -13.53
N ASP A 117 -10.69 -22.38 -14.35
CA ASP A 117 -11.44 -23.28 -15.25
C ASP A 117 -10.47 -23.73 -16.37
N ASP A 118 -10.56 -24.97 -16.83
CA ASP A 118 -9.64 -25.59 -17.80
C ASP A 118 -9.70 -24.98 -19.23
N ARG A 119 -10.11 -23.72 -19.36
CA ARG A 119 -10.17 -22.95 -20.61
C ARG A 119 -9.11 -21.84 -20.68
#